data_AF-A0A5J4TID6-F1
#
_entry.id   AF-A0A5J4TID6-F1
#
_cell.length_a   1.000
_cell.length_b   1.000
_cell.length_c   1.000
_cell.angle_alpha   90.00
_cell.angle_beta   90.00
_cell.angle_gamma   90.00
#
_symmetry.space_group_name_H-M   'P 1'
#
loop_
_entity.id
_entity.type
_entity.pdbx_description
1 polymer ?
#
loop_
_entity_poly.entity_id
_entity_poly.type
_entity_poly.pdbx_seq_one_letter_code
_entity_poly.pdbx_strand_id
1 'polypeptide(L)'
;MEEESVRASKATSDEINSTNCSANIPHLATALRSPDKNILIPALKHILDIVVNEPESIEAVYENDIVSILNKLLSINQEGEIYILSNAIMNVIGLRSGVIDAVVRARAATEPLIQIIH
;
A
#
# COMPACT_ATOMS: atom_id res chain seq x y z
N MET A 1 -9.91 -53.58 -14.78
CA MET A 1 -10.65 -52.45 -15.36
C MET A 1 -10.83 -51.46 -14.22
N GLU A 2 -9.89 -50.53 -13.98
CA GLU A 2 -9.56 -49.34 -14.83
C GLU A 2 -10.85 -48.58 -15.13
N GLU A 3 -11.09 -47.31 -14.81
CA GLU A 3 -10.45 -46.15 -14.16
C GLU A 3 -11.68 -45.38 -13.55
N GLU A 4 -11.65 -44.31 -12.76
CA GLU A 4 -11.08 -43.02 -13.12
C GLU A 4 -11.33 -42.04 -11.94
N SER A 5 -10.22 -41.47 -11.49
CA SER A 5 -10.15 -40.32 -10.61
C SER A 5 -10.66 -39.08 -11.33
N VAL A 6 -11.68 -38.40 -10.80
CA VAL A 6 -11.98 -37.02 -11.20
C VAL A 6 -12.01 -36.14 -9.96
N ARG A 7 -10.84 -35.56 -9.69
CA ARG A 7 -10.66 -34.38 -8.86
C ARG A 7 -11.40 -33.22 -9.54
N ALA A 8 -12.57 -32.85 -9.02
CA ALA A 8 -13.14 -31.55 -9.31
C ALA A 8 -12.43 -30.52 -8.43
N SER A 9 -11.35 -29.95 -8.98
CA SER A 9 -10.67 -28.78 -8.44
C SER A 9 -11.68 -27.66 -8.27
N LYS A 10 -12.04 -27.34 -7.03
CA LYS A 10 -12.68 -26.08 -6.69
C LYS A 10 -11.63 -24.99 -6.89
N ALA A 11 -11.58 -24.45 -8.10
CA ALA A 11 -11.00 -23.14 -8.35
C ALA A 11 -11.83 -22.17 -7.51
N THR A 12 -11.35 -21.87 -6.30
CA THR A 12 -11.81 -20.71 -5.56
C THR A 12 -11.26 -19.53 -6.34
N SER A 13 -12.10 -19.02 -7.24
CA SER A 13 -11.98 -17.71 -7.82
C SER A 13 -11.59 -16.73 -6.73
N ASP A 14 -10.51 -16.00 -6.97
CA ASP A 14 -10.13 -14.82 -6.23
C ASP A 14 -11.31 -13.83 -6.23
N GLU A 15 -12.20 -13.97 -5.24
CA GLU A 15 -12.98 -12.86 -4.73
C GLU A 15 -11.97 -11.90 -4.11
N ILE A 16 -11.43 -11.02 -4.95
CA ILE A 16 -10.93 -9.72 -4.50
C ILE A 16 -12.17 -8.98 -4.00
N ASN A 17 -12.61 -9.36 -2.80
CA ASN A 17 -13.53 -8.57 -2.04
C ASN A 17 -12.81 -7.25 -1.83
N SER A 18 -13.35 -6.20 -2.46
CA SER A 18 -13.11 -4.79 -2.16
C SER A 18 -13.53 -4.55 -0.71
N THR A 19 -12.73 -5.09 0.20
CA THR A 19 -12.86 -4.98 1.65
C THR A 19 -11.76 -4.03 2.04
N ASN A 20 -12.06 -2.73 2.00
CA ASN A 20 -11.29 -1.62 2.56
C ASN A 20 -9.80 -1.94 2.74
N CYS A 21 -9.02 -1.91 1.66
CA CYS A 21 -7.64 -2.38 1.67
C CYS A 21 -6.78 -1.56 2.66
N SER A 22 -7.12 -0.28 2.85
CA SER A 22 -6.57 0.60 3.89
C SER A 22 -6.77 0.11 5.35
N ALA A 23 -7.86 -0.59 5.67
CA ALA A 23 -8.13 -1.07 7.03
C ALA A 23 -7.08 -2.10 7.52
N ASN A 24 -6.33 -2.70 6.59
CA ASN A 24 -5.31 -3.70 6.87
C ASN A 24 -3.91 -3.10 7.05
N ILE A 25 -3.71 -1.79 6.85
CA ILE A 25 -2.39 -1.14 6.96
C ILE A 25 -1.71 -1.39 8.31
N PRO A 26 -2.38 -1.34 9.48
CA PRO A 26 -1.74 -1.65 10.76
C PRO A 26 -1.21 -3.10 10.83
N HIS A 27 -1.95 -4.05 10.25
CA HIS A 27 -1.53 -5.45 10.18
C HIS A 27 -0.32 -5.62 9.24
N LEU A 28 -0.34 -4.93 8.10
CA LEU A 28 0.79 -4.91 7.17
C LEU A 28 2.03 -4.26 7.79
N ALA A 29 1.89 -3.18 8.57
CA ALA A 29 2.99 -2.57 9.32
C ALA A 29 3.65 -3.57 10.28
N THR A 30 2.86 -4.49 10.84
CA THR A 30 3.39 -5.56 11.70
C THR A 30 4.12 -6.61 10.86
N ALA A 31 3.53 -7.03 9.74
CA ALA A 31 4.14 -7.99 8.82
C ALA A 31 5.47 -7.49 8.21
N LEU A 32 5.58 -6.19 7.91
CA LEU A 32 6.80 -5.56 7.39
C LEU A 32 7.97 -5.55 8.38
N ARG A 33 7.70 -5.74 9.68
CA ARG A 33 8.75 -5.86 10.71
C ARG A 33 9.25 -7.30 10.86
N SER A 34 8.61 -8.26 10.19
CA SER A 34 9.03 -9.65 10.22
C SER A 34 10.37 -9.84 9.52
N PRO A 35 11.30 -10.62 10.10
CA PRO A 35 12.53 -11.01 9.41
C PRO A 35 12.28 -12.09 8.33
N ASP A 36 11.12 -12.73 8.34
CA ASP A 36 10.78 -13.78 7.37
C ASP A 36 10.39 -13.16 6.02
N LYS A 37 11.19 -13.46 4.99
CA LYS A 37 10.96 -12.99 3.61
C LYS A 37 9.62 -13.47 3.06
N ASN A 38 9.13 -14.63 3.48
CA ASN A 38 7.84 -15.18 3.05
C ASN A 38 6.65 -14.37 3.60
N ILE A 39 6.87 -13.56 4.63
CA ILE A 39 5.87 -12.65 5.21
C ILE A 39 6.11 -11.23 4.70
N LEU A 40 7.37 -10.80 4.71
CA LEU A 40 7.79 -9.44 4.35
C LEU A 40 7.48 -9.11 2.88
N ILE A 41 7.80 -10.01 1.94
CA ILE A 41 7.64 -9.74 0.51
C ILE A 41 6.16 -9.61 0.12
N PRO A 42 5.25 -10.53 0.53
CA PRO A 42 3.82 -10.33 0.30
C PRO A 42 3.28 -9.05 0.93
N ALA A 43 3.72 -8.70 2.15
CA ALA A 43 3.29 -7.47 2.80
C ALA A 43 3.73 -6.22 2.03
N LEU A 44 4.96 -6.19 1.49
CA LEU A 44 5.43 -5.10 0.63
C LEU A 44 4.60 -5.00 -0.66
N LYS A 45 4.30 -6.13 -1.31
CA LYS A 45 3.45 -6.15 -2.52
C LYS A 45 2.05 -5.60 -2.23
N HIS A 46 1.47 -5.99 -1.10
CA HIS A 46 0.15 -5.53 -0.71
C HIS A 46 0.13 -4.04 -0.37
N ILE A 47 1.16 -3.53 0.32
CA ILE A 47 1.30 -2.09 0.53
C ILE A 47 1.46 -1.34 -0.79
N LEU A 48 2.25 -1.87 -1.73
CA LEU A 48 2.40 -1.27 -3.05
C LEU A 48 1.06 -1.18 -3.79
N ASP A 49 0.27 -2.26 -3.76
CA ASP A 49 -1.06 -2.29 -4.37
C ASP A 49 -2.00 -1.23 -3.75
N ILE A 50 -2.02 -1.15 -2.41
CA ILE A 50 -2.79 -0.14 -1.67
C ILE A 50 -2.38 1.27 -2.08
N VAL A 51 -1.09 1.62 -2.02
CA VAL A 51 -0.65 2.99 -2.35
C VAL A 51 -0.80 3.32 -3.83
N VAL A 52 -0.88 2.32 -4.72
CA VAL A 52 -1.13 2.54 -6.15
C VAL A 52 -2.61 2.73 -6.42
N ASN A 53 -3.51 2.00 -5.75
CA ASN A 53 -4.93 2.01 -6.09
C ASN A 53 -5.76 2.96 -5.20
N GLU A 54 -5.30 3.25 -3.98
CA GLU A 54 -6.03 4.02 -2.97
C GLU A 54 -5.23 5.28 -2.58
N PRO A 55 -5.38 6.42 -3.28
CA PRO A 55 -4.65 7.65 -2.95
C PRO A 55 -4.92 8.19 -1.54
N GLU A 56 -6.10 7.89 -0.98
CA GLU A 56 -6.49 8.28 0.37
C GLU A 56 -5.74 7.47 1.45
N SER A 57 -5.10 6.36 1.07
CA SER A 57 -4.35 5.51 2.00
C SER A 57 -3.05 6.16 2.48
N ILE A 58 -2.60 7.25 1.84
CA ILE A 58 -1.31 7.88 2.13
C ILE A 58 -1.23 8.36 3.58
N GLU A 59 -2.31 8.95 4.11
CA GLU A 59 -2.38 9.37 5.51
C GLU A 59 -2.18 8.17 6.45
N ALA A 60 -2.93 7.08 6.24
CA ALA A 60 -2.80 5.86 7.03
C ALA A 60 -1.41 5.21 6.95
N VAL A 61 -0.72 5.33 5.80
CA VAL A 61 0.67 4.87 5.61
C VAL A 61 1.63 5.67 6.51
N TYR A 62 1.44 6.99 6.63
CA TYR A 62 2.23 7.81 7.55
C TYR A 62 1.90 7.50 9.02
N GLU A 63 0.63 7.40 9.37
CA GLU A 63 0.18 7.11 10.75
C GLU A 63 0.67 5.76 11.28
N ASN A 64 0.90 4.77 10.40
CA ASN A 64 1.35 3.43 10.77
C ASN A 64 2.86 3.21 10.64
N ASP A 65 3.65 4.28 10.58
CA ASP A 65 5.12 4.25 10.50
C ASP A 65 5.70 3.49 9.29
N ILE A 66 4.91 3.25 8.24
CA ILE A 66 5.35 2.46 7.08
C ILE A 66 6.59 3.09 6.44
N VAL A 67 6.61 4.42 6.32
CA VAL A 67 7.75 5.17 5.76
C VAL A 67 9.05 4.91 6.54
N SER A 68 8.97 4.89 7.87
CA SER A 68 10.11 4.60 8.75
C SER A 68 10.60 3.17 8.57
N ILE A 69 9.68 2.21 8.49
CA ILE A 69 10.00 0.79 8.25
C ILE A 69 10.70 0.63 6.89
N LEU A 70 10.18 1.24 5.82
CA LEU A 70 10.76 1.20 4.48
C LEU A 70 12.16 1.82 4.45
N ASN A 71 12.37 2.98 5.09
CA ASN A 71 13.70 3.59 5.20
C ASN A 71 14.72 2.66 5.87
N LYS A 72 14.30 1.95 6.92
CA LYS A 72 15.14 0.95 7.57
C LYS A 72 15.44 -0.22 6.63
N LEU A 73 14.45 -0.73 5.89
CA LEU A 73 14.65 -1.81 4.93
C LEU A 73 15.61 -1.42 3.79
N LEU A 74 15.54 -0.18 3.29
CA LEU A 74 16.45 0.38 2.29
C LEU A 74 17.87 0.61 2.81
N SER A 75 18.02 0.83 4.12
CA SER A 75 19.33 0.96 4.73
C SER A 75 20.01 -0.41 4.87
N ILE A 76 19.24 -1.44 5.22
CA ILE A 76 19.74 -2.81 5.46
C ILE A 76 19.94 -3.59 4.16
N ASN A 77 19.08 -3.39 3.17
CA ASN A 77 19.14 -4.07 1.87
C ASN A 77 19.57 -3.06 0.81
N GLN A 78 20.58 -3.40 0.01
CA GLN A 78 21.07 -2.54 -1.09
C GLN A 78 20.72 -3.08 -2.49
N GLU A 79 20.18 -4.30 -2.55
CA GLU A 79 19.77 -4.97 -3.78
C GLU A 79 18.67 -6.03 -3.50
N GLY A 80 18.09 -6.58 -4.57
CA GLY A 80 17.07 -7.64 -4.48
C GLY A 80 15.63 -7.13 -4.34
N GLU A 81 14.69 -8.08 -4.28
CA GLU A 81 13.25 -7.81 -4.36
C GLU A 81 12.75 -6.87 -3.25
N ILE A 82 13.23 -7.03 -2.02
CA ILE A 82 12.87 -6.17 -0.87
C ILE A 82 13.29 -4.73 -1.13
N TYR A 83 14.50 -4.51 -1.66
CA TYR A 83 15.00 -3.17 -1.98
C TYR A 83 14.18 -2.52 -3.09
N ILE A 84 13.88 -3.27 -4.16
CA ILE A 84 13.10 -2.78 -5.31
C ILE A 84 11.69 -2.41 -4.87
N LEU A 85 11.00 -3.30 -4.14
CA LEU A 85 9.65 -3.03 -3.64
C LEU A 85 9.63 -1.83 -2.69
N SER A 86 10.60 -1.75 -1.76
CA SER A 86 10.64 -0.65 -0.79
C SER A 86 10.86 0.70 -1.47
N ASN A 87 11.74 0.76 -2.48
CA ASN A 87 11.93 1.98 -3.28
C ASN A 87 10.69 2.32 -4.12
N ALA A 88 10.05 1.34 -4.74
CA ALA A 88 8.84 1.57 -5.53
C ALA A 88 7.73 2.18 -4.67
N ILE A 89 7.50 1.63 -3.48
CA ILE A 89 6.51 2.16 -2.53
C ILE A 89 6.88 3.59 -2.12
N MET A 90 8.14 3.85 -1.77
CA MET A 90 8.61 5.19 -1.38
C MET A 90 8.39 6.22 -2.49
N ASN A 91 8.66 5.86 -3.74
CA ASN A 91 8.44 6.72 -4.90
C ASN A 91 6.96 7.02 -5.13
N VAL A 92 6.08 6.02 -5.01
CA VAL A 92 4.63 6.23 -5.15
C VAL A 92 4.10 7.13 -4.03
N ILE A 93 4.53 6.92 -2.78
CA ILE A 93 4.17 7.79 -1.65
C ILE A 93 4.63 9.23 -1.95
N GLY A 94 5.90 9.43 -2.31
CA GLY A 94 6.44 10.76 -2.58
C GLY A 94 5.70 11.49 -3.71
N LEU A 95 5.35 10.78 -4.79
CA LEU A 95 4.56 11.33 -5.89
C LEU A 95 3.15 11.75 -5.43
N ARG A 96 2.49 10.91 -4.62
CA ARG A 96 1.12 11.17 -4.16
C ARG A 96 1.05 12.26 -3.09
N SER A 97 2.01 12.32 -2.17
CA SER A 97 2.08 13.39 -1.16
C SER A 97 2.18 14.77 -1.82
N GLY A 98 2.97 14.91 -2.90
CA GLY A 98 3.03 16.17 -3.67
C GLY A 98 1.70 16.55 -4.34
N VAL A 99 0.91 15.56 -4.77
CA VAL A 99 -0.44 15.80 -5.34
C VAL A 99 -1.43 16.22 -4.25
N ILE A 100 -1.41 15.57 -3.08
CA ILE A 100 -2.27 15.92 -1.94
C ILE A 100 -2.01 17.36 -1.50
N ASP A 101 -0.74 17.77 -1.36
CA ASP A 101 -0.36 19.14 -1.00
C ASP A 101 -0.85 20.18 -2.02
N ALA A 102 -0.81 19.85 -3.31
CA ALA A 102 -1.32 20.73 -4.36
C ALA A 102 -2.85 20.88 -4.30
N VAL A 103 -3.58 19.78 -4.05
CA VAL A 103 -5.04 19.79 -3.90
C VAL A 103 -5.48 20.55 -2.64
N VAL A 104 -4.81 20.33 -1.51
CA VAL A 104 -5.08 21.06 -0.26
C VAL A 104 -4.85 22.57 -0.46
N ARG A 105 -3.76 22.95 -1.12
CA ARG A 105 -3.46 24.35 -1.45
C ARG A 105 -4.51 24.97 -2.38
N ALA A 106 -4.96 24.24 -3.39
CA ALA A 106 -6.00 24.70 -4.30
C ALA A 106 -7.34 24.92 -3.55
N ARG A 107 -7.73 23.99 -2.69
CA ARG A 107 -8.94 24.10 -1.85
C ARG A 107 -8.86 25.29 -0.89
N ALA A 108 -7.73 25.46 -0.20
CA ALA A 108 -7.52 26.59 0.70
C ALA A 108 -7.54 27.95 -0.02
N ALA A 109 -7.13 28.01 -1.29
CA ALA A 109 -7.22 29.23 -2.10
C ALA A 109 -8.67 29.53 -2.57
N THR A 110 -9.52 28.51 -2.73
CA THR A 110 -10.92 28.68 -3.13
C THR A 110 -11.88 28.90 -1.96
N GLU A 111 -11.59 28.39 -0.77
CA GLU A 111 -12.39 28.59 0.45
C GLU A 111 -12.69 30.08 0.76
N PRO A 112 -11.71 31.02 0.68
CA PRO A 112 -11.98 32.44 0.93
C PRO A 112 -12.87 33.09 -0.14
N LEU A 113 -13.03 32.52 -1.32
CA LEU A 113 -13.93 33.05 -2.35
C LEU A 113 -15.42 32.76 -2.06
N ILE A 114 -15.71 31.72 -1.27
CA ILE A 114 -17.08 31.39 -0.85
C ILE A 114 -17.56 32.33 0.27
N GLN A 115 -16.64 32.88 1.08
CA GLN A 115 -16.96 33.84 2.14
C GLN A 115 -17.20 35.28 1.66
N ILE A 116 -16.91 35.60 0.39
CA ILE A 116 -17.09 36.95 -0.18
C ILE A 116 -18.52 37.17 -0.72
N ILE A 117 -19.33 36.11 -0.85
CA ILE A 117 -20.67 36.16 -1.44
C ILE A 117 -21.81 36.25 -0.39
N HIS A 118 -21.47 36.53 0.87
CA HIS A 118 -22.42 36.89 1.94
C HIS A 118 -22.06 38.27 2.51
#